data_AF-A0A087SWJ0-F1
#
_entry.id   AF-A0A087SWJ0-F1
#
_cell.length_a   1.000
_cell.length_b   1.000
_cell.length_c   1.000
_cell.angle_alpha   90.00
_cell.angle_beta   90.00
_cell.angle_gamma   90.00
#
_symmetry.space_group_name_H-M   'P 1'
#
loop_
_entity.id
_entity.type
_entity.pdbx_description
1 polymer ?
#
loop_
_entity_poly.entity_id
_entity_poly.type
_entity_poly.pdbx_seq_one_letter_code
_entity_poly.pdbx_strand_id
1 'polypeptide(L)'
;MSKAEWKSYRNKYLTLQRATMAHLKKTIVSGIQELKEQEMSSKSVECNPDVPKKGFHFQPGVIIKVKLSEPVKTPSDIKDQVKANAVVAYIDAPLGHSEVFVRCHTSEEALSVINERKLQHLGTAELLKDTEEAEYWKKIESDRNTKFSTPVTHKKRGRDKIIAKA
;
A
#
# COMPACT_ATOMS: atom_id res chain seq x y z
N MET A 1 33.71 33.88 25.70
CA MET A 1 33.31 32.46 25.68
C MET A 1 34.39 31.65 24.99
N SER A 2 35.14 30.87 25.75
CA SER A 2 36.15 29.96 25.22
C SER A 2 35.49 28.77 24.50
N LYS A 3 36.24 28.10 23.60
CA LYS A 3 35.76 26.92 22.86
C LYS A 3 35.38 25.76 23.79
N ALA A 4 36.07 25.65 24.93
CA ALA A 4 35.79 24.66 25.96
C ALA A 4 34.44 24.93 26.65
N GLU A 5 34.18 26.18 27.03
CA GLU A 5 32.90 26.60 27.60
C GLU A 5 31.75 26.38 26.60
N TRP A 6 31.92 26.79 25.33
CA TRP A 6 30.90 26.57 24.31
C TRP A 6 30.55 25.09 24.12
N LYS A 7 31.55 24.21 24.08
CA LYS A 7 31.34 22.76 23.99
C LYS A 7 30.59 22.23 25.22
N SER A 8 30.93 22.71 26.41
CA SER A 8 30.23 22.35 27.66
C SER A 8 28.76 22.78 27.61
N TYR A 9 28.48 24.03 27.23
CA TYR A 9 27.11 24.54 27.08
C TYR A 9 26.31 23.80 26.00
N ARG A 10 26.93 23.51 24.85
CA ARG A 10 26.29 22.71 23.80
C ARG A 10 25.92 21.32 24.28
N ASN A 11 26.80 20.65 25.01
CA ASN A 11 26.52 19.32 25.55
C ASN A 11 25.44 19.35 26.63
N LYS A 12 25.44 20.36 27.51
CA LYS A 12 24.35 20.58 28.48
C LYS A 12 23.01 20.78 27.77
N TYR A 13 22.97 21.60 26.72
CA TYR A 13 21.78 21.83 25.91
C TYR A 13 21.29 20.56 25.21
N LEU A 14 22.19 19.83 24.53
CA LEU A 14 21.82 18.58 23.86
C LEU A 14 21.34 17.51 24.84
N THR A 15 21.92 17.46 26.05
CA THR A 15 21.48 16.54 27.10
C THR A 15 20.07 16.90 27.56
N LEU A 16 19.82 18.18 27.83
CA LEU A 16 18.49 18.68 28.19
C LEU A 16 17.46 18.40 27.08
N GLN A 17 17.81 18.68 25.82
CA GLN A 17 16.94 18.45 24.67
C GLN A 17 16.59 16.96 24.49
N ARG A 18 17.55 16.06 24.72
CA ARG A 18 17.28 14.61 24.66
C ARG A 18 16.39 14.18 25.82
N ALA A 19 16.60 14.71 27.02
CA ALA A 19 15.78 14.39 28.19
C ALA A 19 14.33 14.84 28.01
N THR A 20 14.10 16.07 27.51
CA THR A 20 12.75 16.58 27.24
C THR A 20 12.06 15.77 26.14
N MET A 21 12.76 15.45 25.05
CA MET A 21 12.21 14.61 23.99
C MET A 21 11.91 13.18 24.45
N ALA A 22 12.74 12.61 25.33
CA ALA A 22 12.47 11.29 25.92
C ALA A 22 11.21 11.31 26.78
N HIS A 23 11.03 12.37 27.57
CA HIS A 23 9.82 12.56 28.37
C HIS A 23 8.57 12.71 27.49
N LEU A 24 8.59 13.59 26.50
CA LEU A 24 7.47 13.79 25.57
C LEU A 24 7.08 12.50 24.85
N LYS A 25 8.07 11.74 24.37
CA LYS A 25 7.83 10.44 23.72
C LYS A 25 7.18 9.45 24.69
N LYS A 26 7.64 9.41 25.95
CA LYS A 26 7.04 8.54 26.98
C LYS A 26 5.56 8.90 27.18
N THR A 27 5.24 10.18 27.31
CA THR A 27 3.85 10.64 27.48
C THR A 27 2.97 10.27 26.28
N ILE A 28 3.45 10.47 25.05
CA ILE A 28 2.70 10.12 23.83
C ILE A 28 2.48 8.61 23.76
N VAL A 29 3.51 7.80 24.02
CA VAL A 29 3.40 6.33 23.97
C VAL A 29 2.44 5.81 25.04
N SER A 30 2.53 6.33 26.27
CA SER A 30 1.59 5.97 27.34
C SER A 30 0.15 6.35 26.99
N GLY A 31 -0.10 7.55 26.45
CA GLY A 31 -1.45 7.95 26.03
C GLY A 31 -2.01 7.11 24.88
N ILE A 32 -1.18 6.72 23.91
CA ILE A 32 -1.58 5.78 22.85
C ILE A 32 -1.93 4.42 23.43
N GLN A 33 -1.19 3.97 24.44
CA GLN A 33 -1.46 2.68 25.08
C GLN A 33 -2.76 2.69 25.90
N GLU A 34 -3.03 3.77 26.64
CA GLU A 34 -4.30 3.94 27.37
C GLU A 34 -5.52 3.94 26.44
N LEU A 35 -5.43 4.62 25.29
CA LEU A 35 -6.49 4.60 24.26
C LEU A 35 -6.70 3.19 23.68
N LYS A 36 -5.61 2.44 23.45
CA LYS A 36 -5.68 1.06 22.97
C LYS A 36 -6.30 0.11 24.00
N GLU A 37 -6.04 0.32 25.28
CA GLU A 37 -6.63 -0.46 26.38
C GLU A 37 -8.13 -0.14 26.55
N GLN A 38 -8.55 1.11 26.34
CA GLN A 38 -9.96 1.48 26.29
C GLN A 38 -10.70 0.86 25.09
N GLU A 39 -10.10 0.82 23.90
CA GLU A 39 -10.68 0.16 22.73
C GLU A 39 -10.80 -1.37 22.90
N MET A 40 -9.89 -2.01 23.64
CA MET A 40 -9.96 -3.45 23.94
C MET A 40 -11.05 -3.81 24.96
N SER A 41 -11.36 -2.93 25.91
CA SER A 41 -12.40 -3.18 26.93
C SER A 41 -13.82 -3.19 26.35
N SER A 42 -14.06 -2.49 25.23
CA SER A 42 -15.37 -2.47 24.55
C SER A 42 -15.56 -3.58 23.49
N LYS A 43 -14.61 -4.50 23.33
CA LYS A 43 -14.61 -5.49 22.25
C LYS A 43 -14.25 -6.90 22.73
N SER A 44 -14.90 -7.37 23.79
CA SER A 44 -14.78 -8.76 24.24
C SER A 44 -15.83 -9.66 23.57
N VAL A 45 -15.60 -10.01 22.31
CA VAL A 45 -16.05 -11.29 21.71
C VAL A 45 -14.91 -11.78 20.80
N GLU A 46 -14.24 -12.84 21.27
CA GLU A 46 -13.35 -13.83 20.61
C GLU A 46 -12.47 -13.47 19.39
N CYS A 47 -11.13 -13.68 19.49
CA CYS A 47 -10.42 -14.90 19.06
C CYS A 47 -8.92 -14.64 18.67
N ASN A 48 -8.01 -15.49 19.20
CA ASN A 48 -6.74 -15.99 18.65
C ASN A 48 -5.51 -15.07 18.35
N PRO A 49 -4.26 -15.64 18.38
CA PRO A 49 -3.00 -14.91 18.16
C PRO A 49 -2.64 -14.68 16.68
N ASP A 50 -3.59 -14.81 15.76
CA ASP A 50 -3.41 -14.43 14.36
C ASP A 50 -3.76 -12.95 14.21
N VAL A 51 -2.73 -12.11 14.10
CA VAL A 51 -2.91 -10.76 13.57
C VAL A 51 -3.72 -10.89 12.27
N PRO A 52 -4.92 -10.29 12.14
CA PRO A 52 -5.68 -10.42 10.91
C PRO A 52 -4.82 -9.81 9.82
N LYS A 53 -4.27 -10.66 8.96
CA LYS A 53 -3.70 -10.25 7.69
C LYS A 53 -4.78 -9.36 7.09
N LYS A 54 -4.52 -8.06 6.95
CA LYS A 54 -5.42 -7.12 6.27
C LYS A 54 -5.47 -7.56 4.81
N GLY A 55 -6.23 -8.62 4.58
CA GLY A 55 -6.39 -9.30 3.31
C GLY A 55 -7.38 -8.52 2.47
N PHE A 56 -7.18 -8.56 1.16
CA PHE A 56 -8.26 -8.20 0.29
C PHE A 56 -9.33 -9.28 0.45
N HIS A 57 -10.52 -8.89 0.88
CA HIS A 57 -11.67 -9.76 0.80
C HIS A 57 -12.15 -9.75 -0.65
N PHE A 58 -12.56 -10.91 -1.15
CA PHE A 58 -13.20 -10.99 -2.46
C PHE A 58 -14.47 -10.12 -2.43
N GLN A 59 -14.52 -9.14 -3.32
CA GLN A 59 -15.69 -8.32 -3.55
C GLN A 59 -16.06 -8.50 -5.02
N PRO A 60 -17.29 -8.97 -5.33
CA PRO A 60 -17.70 -9.20 -6.70
C PRO A 60 -18.00 -7.90 -7.43
N GLY A 61 -17.82 -7.92 -8.75
CA GLY A 61 -18.17 -6.84 -9.66
C GLY A 61 -17.37 -5.56 -9.46
N VAL A 62 -16.11 -5.65 -9.00
CA VAL A 62 -15.23 -4.47 -8.82
C VAL A 62 -14.07 -4.42 -9.80
N ILE A 63 -13.89 -5.46 -10.62
CA ILE A 63 -12.78 -5.56 -11.56
C ILE A 63 -13.30 -5.42 -13.00
N ILE A 64 -12.70 -4.46 -13.71
CA ILE A 64 -12.96 -4.21 -15.13
C ILE A 64 -11.76 -4.72 -15.94
N LYS A 65 -12.03 -5.52 -16.95
CA LYS A 65 -11.08 -5.93 -17.98
C LYS A 65 -11.19 -4.98 -19.16
N VAL A 66 -10.10 -4.32 -19.54
CA VAL A 66 -10.01 -3.44 -20.69
C VAL A 66 -9.14 -4.09 -21.75
N LYS A 67 -9.74 -4.43 -22.90
CA LYS A 67 -9.03 -4.89 -24.09
C LYS A 67 -8.63 -3.68 -24.92
N LEU A 68 -7.34 -3.39 -24.97
CA LEU A 68 -6.77 -2.28 -25.73
C LEU A 68 -6.66 -2.63 -27.21
N SER A 69 -6.87 -1.63 -28.06
CA SER A 69 -6.66 -1.76 -29.52
C SER A 69 -5.17 -1.90 -29.87
N GLU A 70 -4.31 -1.18 -29.13
CA GLU A 70 -2.86 -1.22 -29.28
C GLU A 70 -2.21 -1.71 -27.97
N PRO A 71 -1.16 -2.55 -28.00
CA PRO A 71 -0.52 -3.03 -26.78
C PRO A 71 0.07 -1.89 -25.95
N VAL A 72 0.17 -2.08 -24.63
CA VAL A 72 0.69 -1.07 -23.70
C VAL A 72 2.15 -0.75 -24.03
N LYS A 73 2.39 0.41 -24.64
CA LYS A 73 3.73 0.99 -24.87
C LYS A 73 4.29 1.63 -23.61
N THR A 74 3.45 2.44 -22.94
CA THR A 74 3.81 3.15 -21.71
C THR A 74 2.75 2.87 -20.65
N PRO A 75 3.07 2.14 -19.57
CA PRO A 75 2.10 1.83 -18.52
C PRO A 75 1.73 3.06 -17.67
N SER A 76 2.53 4.13 -17.70
CA SER A 76 2.21 5.39 -17.03
C SER A 76 1.03 6.09 -17.71
N ASP A 77 1.11 6.28 -19.03
CA ASP A 77 0.11 7.01 -19.81
C ASP A 77 -1.28 6.37 -19.68
N ILE A 78 -1.35 5.03 -19.75
CA ILE A 78 -2.60 4.28 -19.52
C ILE A 78 -3.15 4.54 -18.12
N LYS A 79 -2.29 4.52 -17.09
CA LYS A 79 -2.71 4.76 -15.70
C LYS A 79 -3.26 6.17 -15.52
N ASP A 80 -2.63 7.16 -16.13
CA ASP A 80 -3.02 8.55 -16.00
C ASP A 80 -4.33 8.82 -16.76
N GLN A 81 -4.52 8.22 -17.95
CA GLN A 81 -5.78 8.27 -18.68
C GLN A 81 -6.94 7.62 -17.91
N VAL A 82 -6.72 6.44 -17.33
CA VAL A 82 -7.76 5.77 -16.52
C VAL A 82 -8.11 6.61 -15.29
N LYS A 83 -7.12 7.15 -14.57
CA LYS A 83 -7.35 8.00 -13.39
C LYS A 83 -8.02 9.33 -13.71
N ALA A 84 -7.80 9.88 -14.89
CA ALA A 84 -8.46 11.11 -15.32
C ALA A 84 -9.97 10.93 -15.52
N ASN A 85 -10.41 9.71 -15.89
CA ASN A 85 -11.80 9.41 -16.21
C ASN A 85 -12.56 8.70 -15.08
N ALA A 86 -11.86 8.02 -14.17
CA ALA A 86 -12.47 7.23 -13.11
C ALA A 86 -11.65 7.24 -11.80
N VAL A 87 -12.36 7.20 -10.68
CA VAL A 87 -11.76 6.97 -9.36
C VAL A 87 -11.54 5.46 -9.19
N VAL A 88 -10.28 5.05 -9.14
CA VAL A 88 -9.90 3.62 -9.13
C VAL A 88 -8.93 3.31 -8.01
N ALA A 89 -9.04 2.10 -7.45
CA ALA A 89 -8.21 1.63 -6.35
C ALA A 89 -6.85 1.09 -6.84
N TYR A 90 -6.82 0.43 -8.00
CA TYR A 90 -5.60 -0.13 -8.57
C TYR A 90 -5.72 -0.35 -10.07
N ILE A 91 -4.60 -0.27 -10.79
CA ILE A 91 -4.52 -0.50 -12.24
C ILE A 91 -3.35 -1.46 -12.52
N ASP A 92 -3.67 -2.65 -13.02
CA ASP A 92 -2.71 -3.63 -13.53
C ASP A 92 -2.55 -3.46 -15.04
N ALA A 93 -1.48 -2.78 -15.45
CA ALA A 93 -1.14 -2.55 -16.85
C ALA A 93 0.30 -3.04 -17.11
N PRO A 94 0.49 -4.34 -17.36
CA PRO A 94 1.80 -4.88 -17.68
C PRO A 94 2.26 -4.45 -19.08
N LEU A 95 3.55 -4.17 -19.21
CA LEU A 95 4.15 -3.68 -20.46
C LEU A 95 4.00 -4.72 -21.58
N GLY A 96 3.57 -4.29 -22.77
CA GLY A 96 3.43 -5.15 -23.94
C GLY A 96 2.19 -6.04 -23.97
N HIS A 97 1.35 -6.03 -22.92
CA HIS A 97 0.06 -6.72 -22.95
C HIS A 97 -1.01 -5.85 -23.61
N SER A 98 -1.98 -6.49 -24.26
CA SER A 98 -3.16 -5.83 -24.83
C SER A 98 -4.34 -5.81 -23.87
N GLU A 99 -4.20 -6.41 -22.68
CA GLU A 99 -5.25 -6.47 -21.66
C GLU A 99 -4.78 -5.74 -20.41
N VAL A 100 -5.64 -4.88 -19.88
CA VAL A 100 -5.42 -4.10 -18.67
C VAL A 100 -6.56 -4.39 -17.69
N PHE A 101 -6.22 -4.58 -16.42
CA PHE A 101 -7.22 -4.81 -15.38
C PHE A 101 -7.29 -3.61 -14.45
N VAL A 102 -8.49 -3.08 -14.26
CA VAL A 102 -8.77 -1.91 -13.42
C VAL A 102 -9.63 -2.35 -12.25
N ARG A 103 -9.21 -2.02 -11.03
CA ARG A 103 -9.96 -2.31 -9.81
C ARG A 103 -10.58 -1.03 -9.26
N CYS A 104 -11.90 -1.01 -9.14
CA CYS A 104 -12.69 0.06 -8.51
C CYS A 104 -12.81 -0.15 -6.98
N HIS A 105 -13.30 0.86 -6.26
CA HIS A 105 -13.55 0.73 -4.83
C HIS A 105 -14.90 0.06 -4.56
N THR A 106 -15.89 0.37 -5.39
CA THR A 106 -17.25 -0.15 -5.28
C THR A 106 -17.70 -0.80 -6.58
N SER A 107 -18.71 -1.67 -6.48
CA SER A 107 -19.29 -2.31 -7.67
C SER A 107 -20.09 -1.30 -8.53
N GLU A 108 -20.73 -0.33 -7.88
CA GLU A 108 -21.47 0.74 -8.55
C GLU A 108 -20.54 1.62 -9.39
N GLU A 109 -19.35 1.96 -8.88
CA GLU A 109 -18.32 2.67 -9.65
C GLU A 109 -17.93 1.88 -10.91
N ALA A 110 -17.73 0.57 -10.78
CA ALA A 110 -17.34 -0.26 -11.91
C ALA A 110 -18.43 -0.28 -13.00
N LEU A 111 -19.70 -0.38 -12.60
CA LEU A 111 -20.84 -0.29 -13.50
C LEU A 111 -20.98 1.10 -14.14
N SER A 112 -20.81 2.18 -13.37
CA SER A 112 -20.81 3.57 -13.90
C SER A 112 -19.75 3.74 -14.97
N VAL A 113 -18.53 3.25 -14.74
CA VAL A 113 -17.42 3.35 -15.71
C VAL A 113 -17.75 2.66 -17.04
N ILE A 114 -18.43 1.51 -16.98
CA ILE A 114 -18.84 0.75 -18.17
C ILE A 114 -20.02 1.43 -18.86
N ASN A 115 -21.05 1.83 -18.12
CA ASN A 115 -22.26 2.45 -18.65
C ASN A 115 -21.99 3.81 -19.29
N GLU A 116 -21.16 4.64 -18.65
CA GLU A 116 -20.76 5.96 -19.13
C GLU A 116 -19.67 5.90 -20.21
N ARG A 117 -19.18 4.69 -20.55
CA ARG A 117 -18.15 4.46 -21.57
C ARG A 117 -16.89 5.31 -21.38
N LYS A 118 -16.56 5.61 -20.11
CA LYS A 118 -15.41 6.44 -19.71
C LYS A 118 -14.08 5.96 -20.29
N LEU A 119 -13.95 4.64 -20.49
CA LEU A 119 -12.72 4.00 -20.99
C LEU A 119 -12.79 3.61 -22.48
N GLN A 120 -13.81 4.04 -23.22
CA GLN A 120 -13.98 3.66 -24.63
C GLN A 120 -12.85 4.16 -25.54
N HIS A 121 -12.18 5.25 -25.18
CA HIS A 121 -11.04 5.79 -25.91
C HIS A 121 -9.79 4.87 -25.84
N LEU A 122 -9.69 4.03 -24.82
CA LEU A 122 -8.60 3.06 -24.64
C LEU A 122 -8.91 1.74 -25.37
N GLY A 123 -10.18 1.35 -25.40
CA GLY A 123 -10.63 0.11 -26.05
C GLY A 123 -11.96 -0.40 -25.47
N THR A 124 -12.15 -1.71 -25.52
CA THR A 124 -13.38 -2.36 -25.05
C THR A 124 -13.25 -2.71 -23.56
N ALA A 125 -14.04 -2.05 -22.72
CA ALA A 125 -14.13 -2.33 -21.30
C ALA A 125 -15.28 -3.30 -20.99
N GLU A 126 -14.98 -4.40 -20.30
CA GLU A 126 -15.90 -5.45 -19.90
C GLU A 126 -15.78 -5.68 -18.39
N LEU A 127 -16.91 -5.85 -17.68
CA LEU A 127 -16.90 -6.25 -16.28
C LEU A 127 -16.53 -7.72 -16.18
N LEU A 128 -15.56 -8.07 -15.33
CA LEU A 128 -15.32 -9.48 -15.01
C LEU A 128 -16.47 -10.02 -14.17
N LYS A 129 -16.88 -11.26 -14.46
CA LYS A 129 -17.98 -11.93 -13.77
C LYS A 129 -17.48 -13.18 -13.05
N ASP A 130 -18.04 -13.41 -11.87
CA ASP A 130 -18.00 -14.62 -11.04
C ASP A 130 -16.70 -15.46 -11.14
N THR A 131 -16.62 -16.36 -12.12
CA THR A 131 -15.50 -17.31 -12.28
C THR A 131 -14.21 -16.62 -12.70
N GLU A 132 -14.24 -15.77 -13.72
CA GLU A 132 -13.06 -15.07 -14.22
C GLU A 132 -12.55 -14.06 -13.18
N GLU A 133 -13.48 -13.44 -12.46
CA GLU A 133 -13.16 -12.52 -11.37
C GLU A 133 -12.49 -13.25 -10.21
N ALA A 134 -13.04 -14.40 -9.79
CA ALA A 134 -12.46 -15.22 -8.72
C ALA A 134 -11.06 -15.73 -9.08
N GLU A 135 -10.82 -16.11 -10.34
CA GLU A 135 -9.49 -16.48 -10.84
C GLU A 135 -8.51 -15.31 -10.78
N TYR A 136 -8.94 -14.11 -11.16
CA TYR A 136 -8.11 -12.92 -11.07
C TYR A 136 -7.79 -12.54 -9.61
N TRP A 137 -8.75 -12.70 -8.69
CA TRP A 137 -8.48 -12.52 -7.26
C TRP A 137 -7.48 -13.53 -6.72
N LYS A 138 -7.55 -14.81 -7.15
CA LYS A 138 -6.54 -15.83 -6.81
C LYS A 138 -5.15 -15.44 -7.34
N LYS A 139 -5.08 -14.88 -8.56
CA LYS A 139 -3.83 -14.32 -9.12
C LYS A 139 -3.27 -13.22 -8.20
N ILE A 140 -4.09 -12.25 -7.77
CA ILE A 140 -3.68 -11.18 -6.86
C ILE A 140 -3.12 -11.76 -5.55
N GLU A 141 -3.78 -12.76 -4.98
CA GLU A 141 -3.32 -13.38 -3.73
C GLU A 141 -2.00 -14.14 -3.91
N SER A 142 -1.84 -14.85 -5.02
CA SER A 142 -0.59 -15.51 -5.39
C SER A 142 0.56 -14.50 -5.56
N ASP A 143 0.33 -13.41 -6.32
CA ASP A 143 1.31 -12.33 -6.52
C ASP A 143 1.71 -11.65 -5.21
N ARG A 144 0.75 -11.53 -4.28
CA ARG A 144 1.02 -11.04 -2.93
C ARG A 144 1.88 -12.02 -2.15
N ASN A 145 1.51 -13.30 -2.13
CA ASN A 145 2.23 -14.33 -1.39
C ASN A 145 3.65 -14.52 -1.93
N THR A 146 3.85 -14.46 -3.25
CA THR A 146 5.20 -14.48 -3.85
C THR A 146 6.01 -13.27 -3.40
N LYS A 147 5.47 -12.04 -3.45
CA LYS A 147 6.17 -10.85 -2.94
C LYS A 147 6.52 -10.90 -1.45
N PHE A 148 5.67 -11.50 -0.62
CA PHE A 148 5.95 -11.63 0.83
C PHE A 148 6.86 -12.83 1.16
N SER A 149 6.79 -13.91 0.40
CA SER A 149 7.63 -15.11 0.60
C SER A 149 9.03 -14.95 0.01
N THR A 150 9.19 -14.12 -1.04
CA THR A 150 10.52 -13.74 -1.51
C THR A 150 11.25 -13.02 -0.38
N PRO A 151 12.39 -13.54 0.09
CA PRO A 151 13.12 -12.90 1.18
C PRO A 151 13.48 -11.49 0.73
N VAL A 152 12.91 -10.49 1.39
CA VAL A 152 13.27 -9.09 1.16
C VAL A 152 14.76 -9.01 1.41
N THR A 153 15.54 -8.80 0.35
CA THR A 153 16.99 -8.65 0.48
C THR A 153 17.22 -7.41 1.32
N HIS A 154 17.49 -7.59 2.60
CA HIS A 154 17.81 -6.48 3.48
C HIS A 154 19.06 -5.82 2.90
N LYS A 155 18.93 -4.56 2.49
CA LYS A 155 20.09 -3.77 2.06
C LYS A 155 21.12 -3.84 3.18
N LYS A 156 22.29 -4.45 2.93
CA LYS A 156 23.38 -4.47 3.91
C LYS A 156 23.71 -3.02 4.29
N ARG A 157 23.72 -2.70 5.58
CA ARG A 157 23.98 -1.35 6.11
C ARG A 157 25.18 -1.38 7.06
N GLY A 158 25.81 -0.21 7.25
CA GLY A 158 26.90 -0.05 8.20
C GLY A 158 28.07 -1.00 7.93
N ARG A 159 28.48 -1.75 8.96
CA ARG A 159 29.63 -2.68 8.90
C ARG A 159 29.42 -3.79 7.88
N ASP A 160 28.22 -4.36 7.79
CA ASP A 160 27.91 -5.44 6.85
C ASP A 160 28.05 -5.01 5.39
N LYS A 161 27.83 -3.71 5.10
CA LYS A 161 28.06 -3.13 3.77
C LYS A 161 29.55 -3.02 3.44
N ILE A 162 30.38 -2.70 4.43
CA ILE A 162 31.84 -2.57 4.27
C ILE A 162 32.45 -3.96 4.07
N ILE A 163 32.06 -4.93 4.91
CA ILE A 163 32.53 -6.32 4.83
C ILE A 163 32.12 -6.96 3.50
N ALA A 164 30.91 -6.70 3.00
CA ALA A 164 30.45 -7.24 1.73
C ALA A 164 31.04 -6.57 0.48
N LYS A 165 31.80 -5.47 0.64
CA LYS A 165 32.43 -4.73 -0.46
C LYS A 165 33.95 -4.96 -0.51
N ALA A 166 34.54 -5.41 0.59
CA ALA A 166 35.91 -5.91 0.68
C ALA A 166 36.00 -7.30 0.03
#